data_AF-A0A835KNP0-F1
#
_entry.id   AF-A0A835KNP0-F1
#
_cell.length_a   1.000
_cell.length_b   1.000
_cell.length_c   1.000
_cell.angle_alpha   90.00
_cell.angle_beta   90.00
_cell.angle_gamma   90.00
#
_symmetry.space_group_name_H-M   'P 1'
#
loop_
_entity.id
_entity.type
_entity.pdbx_description
1 polymer ?
#
loop_
_entity_poly.entity_id
_entity_poly.type
_entity_poly.pdbx_seq_one_letter_code
_entity_poly.pdbx_strand_id
1 'polypeptide(L)'
;MEQFPDGGHVRLRSRVRRKYLHAATDGIGVFLSPERASFNAAWRVHRVVRNGVPLVLLHGAAYGRYLAASEDPAPPDDRRRVVQGVYDDLEANDVMWTAVEAGDGDHHVVLLRHVSGRFLRANGRRKTCVTIDHRDNPSTMMHWEVETLKLRLEKPDILPPVPRVSSHFASVTDADHHLYSSIGIVFTAMRFYSWFDAFLAVSIGGALLRFRNGLFAYLELQYPDVDAPYPDVDAPF
;
A
#
# COMPACT_ATOMS: atom_id res chain seq x y z
N MET A 1 -15.86 15.50 11.98
CA MET A 1 -15.00 15.81 10.80
C MET A 1 -13.55 16.08 11.20
N GLU A 2 -13.28 16.55 12.42
CA GLU A 2 -11.93 16.85 12.92
C GLU A 2 -10.96 15.66 12.84
N GLN A 3 -11.47 14.43 13.00
CA GLN A 3 -10.71 13.17 12.94
C GLN A 3 -10.09 12.88 11.56
N PHE A 4 -10.55 13.54 10.50
CA PHE A 4 -10.09 13.33 9.12
C PHE A 4 -9.38 14.57 8.60
N PRO A 5 -8.11 14.83 8.94
CA PRO A 5 -7.40 16.05 8.51
C PRO A 5 -7.22 16.07 6.98
N ASP A 6 -7.60 17.16 6.32
CA ASP A 6 -7.48 17.27 4.86
C ASP A 6 -6.02 17.14 4.39
N GLY A 7 -5.81 16.39 3.31
CA GLY A 7 -4.48 16.03 2.79
C GLY A 7 -3.68 15.06 3.67
N GLY A 8 -4.09 14.81 4.92
CA GLY A 8 -3.46 13.89 5.85
C GLY A 8 -3.75 12.42 5.50
N HIS A 9 -3.05 11.51 6.18
CA HIS A 9 -3.29 10.07 6.04
C HIS A 9 -3.88 9.50 7.31
N VAL A 10 -4.83 8.58 7.15
CA VAL A 10 -5.49 7.87 8.26
C VAL A 10 -5.49 6.37 8.02
N ARG A 11 -5.66 5.62 9.10
CA ARG A 11 -6.07 4.21 9.11
C ARG A 11 -7.42 4.10 9.78
N LEU A 12 -8.27 3.24 9.26
CA LEU A 12 -9.56 2.93 9.87
C LEU A 12 -9.47 1.56 10.52
N ARG A 13 -9.61 1.51 11.84
CA ARG A 13 -9.61 0.26 12.61
C ARG A 13 -11.04 -0.06 13.04
N SER A 14 -11.52 -1.24 12.69
CA SER A 14 -12.81 -1.73 13.19
C SER A 14 -12.74 -1.91 14.70
N ARG A 15 -13.61 -1.24 15.45
CA ARG A 15 -13.65 -1.29 16.92
C ARG A 15 -13.86 -2.72 17.43
N VAL A 16 -14.76 -3.47 16.79
CA VAL A 16 -15.11 -4.84 17.20
C VAL A 16 -14.14 -5.89 16.66
N ARG A 17 -13.62 -5.74 15.44
CA ARG A 17 -12.68 -6.73 14.86
C ARG A 17 -11.22 -6.48 15.22
N ARG A 18 -10.90 -5.27 15.69
CA ARG A 18 -9.53 -4.81 15.98
C ARG A 18 -8.57 -4.93 14.79
N LYS A 19 -9.13 -4.93 13.57
CA LYS A 19 -8.44 -5.02 12.27
C LYS A 19 -8.62 -3.73 11.47
N TYR A 20 -7.72 -3.50 10.53
CA TYR A 20 -7.67 -2.31 9.69
C TYR A 20 -8.34 -2.53 8.34
N LEU A 21 -8.95 -1.48 7.82
CA LEU A 21 -9.46 -1.41 6.46
C LEU A 21 -8.31 -1.39 5.47
N HIS A 22 -8.27 -2.38 4.59
CA HIS A 22 -7.21 -2.59 3.60
C HIS A 22 -7.76 -2.55 2.19
N ALA A 23 -7.03 -1.86 1.31
CA ALA A 23 -7.13 -2.05 -0.13
C ALA A 23 -6.58 -3.42 -0.53
N ALA A 24 -7.35 -4.18 -1.31
CA ALA A 24 -6.90 -5.46 -1.86
C ALA A 24 -5.93 -5.28 -3.02
N THR A 25 -5.04 -6.27 -3.17
CA THR A 25 -4.02 -6.33 -4.21
C THR A 25 -4.58 -6.52 -5.62
N ASP A 26 -5.84 -6.94 -5.73
CA ASP A 26 -6.56 -7.00 -7.00
C ASP A 26 -6.95 -5.62 -7.54
N GLY A 27 -6.72 -4.54 -6.78
CA GLY A 27 -7.09 -3.17 -7.15
C GLY A 27 -8.61 -2.90 -7.15
N ILE A 28 -9.42 -3.87 -6.70
CA ILE A 28 -10.89 -3.80 -6.72
C ILE A 28 -11.44 -3.95 -5.31
N GLY A 29 -11.01 -4.97 -4.56
CA GLY A 29 -11.58 -5.32 -3.28
C GLY A 29 -11.12 -4.43 -2.12
N VAL A 30 -11.89 -4.49 -1.04
CA VAL A 30 -11.53 -3.94 0.26
C VAL A 30 -11.82 -4.98 1.34
N PHE A 31 -10.92 -5.14 2.30
CA PHE A 31 -11.02 -6.17 3.33
C PHE A 31 -10.43 -5.73 4.68
N LEU A 32 -10.61 -6.55 5.71
CA LEU A 32 -10.03 -6.33 7.04
C LEU A 32 -8.78 -7.18 7.24
N SER A 33 -7.68 -6.53 7.60
CA SER A 33 -6.39 -7.17 7.92
C SER A 33 -5.90 -6.76 9.32
N PRO A 34 -5.26 -7.65 10.08
CA PRO A 34 -4.60 -7.25 11.33
C PRO A 34 -3.37 -6.36 11.09
N GLU A 35 -2.82 -6.34 9.88
CA GLU A 35 -1.60 -5.63 9.55
C GLU A 35 -1.80 -4.11 9.59
N ARG A 36 -1.16 -3.47 10.57
CA ARG A 36 -1.28 -2.02 10.79
C ARG A 36 -0.36 -1.22 9.87
N ALA A 37 0.92 -1.61 9.78
CA ALA A 37 1.98 -0.85 9.14
C ALA A 37 2.13 -1.18 7.65
N SER A 38 1.02 -1.11 6.91
CA SER A 38 0.97 -1.37 5.47
C SER A 38 0.42 -0.17 4.71
N PHE A 39 0.89 0.05 3.48
CA PHE A 39 0.33 1.04 2.57
C PHE A 39 -1.12 0.71 2.21
N ASN A 40 -1.49 -0.58 2.17
CA ASN A 40 -2.87 -1.00 1.91
C ASN A 40 -3.83 -0.52 3.00
N ALA A 41 -3.33 -0.28 4.21
CA ALA A 41 -4.09 0.23 5.34
C ALA A 41 -4.23 1.76 5.35
N ALA A 42 -3.42 2.47 4.55
CA ALA A 42 -3.30 3.92 4.61
C ALA A 42 -4.19 4.60 3.57
N TRP A 43 -4.98 5.56 4.03
CA TRP A 43 -5.94 6.32 3.22
C TRP A 43 -5.64 7.80 3.37
N ARG A 44 -5.29 8.47 2.28
CA ARG A 44 -5.23 9.92 2.22
C ARG A 44 -6.64 10.50 2.25
N VAL A 45 -6.83 11.53 3.04
CA VAL A 45 -8.10 12.22 3.21
C VAL A 45 -8.16 13.36 2.21
N HIS A 46 -9.21 13.41 1.40
CA HIS A 46 -9.60 14.62 0.68
C HIS A 46 -10.95 15.10 1.22
N ARG A 47 -11.01 16.35 1.70
CA ARG A 47 -12.25 16.99 2.13
C ARG A 47 -12.86 17.75 0.96
N VAL A 48 -14.15 17.54 0.74
CA VAL A 48 -14.92 18.28 -0.26
C VAL A 48 -16.23 18.77 0.36
N VAL A 49 -16.80 19.84 -0.19
CA VAL A 49 -18.12 20.34 0.22
C VAL A 49 -19.05 20.23 -0.98
N ARG A 50 -20.19 19.57 -0.81
CA ARG A 50 -21.22 19.45 -1.85
C ARG A 50 -22.56 19.87 -1.27
N ASN A 51 -23.22 20.84 -1.90
CA ASN A 51 -24.51 21.39 -1.45
C ASN A 51 -24.48 21.80 0.05
N GLY A 52 -23.37 22.39 0.50
CA GLY A 52 -23.16 22.77 1.90
C GLY A 52 -22.87 21.61 2.87
N VAL A 53 -22.86 20.37 2.40
CA VAL A 53 -22.55 19.18 3.21
C VAL A 53 -21.05 18.89 3.13
N PRO A 54 -20.33 18.84 4.27
CA PRO A 54 -18.94 18.42 4.28
C PRO A 54 -18.82 16.90 4.10
N LEU A 55 -17.97 16.51 3.17
CA LEU A 55 -17.72 15.12 2.78
C LEU A 55 -16.23 14.79 2.89
N VAL A 56 -15.95 13.50 3.03
CA VAL A 56 -14.63 12.91 3.03
C VAL A 56 -14.54 11.88 1.91
N LEU A 57 -13.51 12.00 1.10
CA LEU A 57 -13.06 10.98 0.17
C LEU A 57 -11.81 10.33 0.77
N LEU A 58 -11.72 9.01 0.68
CA LEU A 58 -10.59 8.24 1.22
C LEU A 58 -9.80 7.64 0.06
N HIS A 59 -8.68 8.25 -0.26
CA HIS A 59 -7.81 7.88 -1.38
C HIS A 59 -6.72 6.90 -0.90
N GLY A 60 -6.77 5.65 -1.36
CA GLY A 60 -5.87 4.59 -0.92
C GLY A 60 -4.43 4.83 -1.36
N ALA A 61 -3.48 4.75 -0.43
CA ALA A 61 -2.07 5.02 -0.69
C ALA A 61 -1.38 3.93 -1.56
N ALA A 62 -1.91 2.70 -1.56
CA ALA A 62 -1.30 1.58 -2.27
C ALA A 62 -1.58 1.61 -3.79
N TYR A 63 -2.80 1.93 -4.19
CA TYR A 63 -3.25 1.82 -5.59
C TYR A 63 -3.84 3.11 -6.15
N GLY A 64 -3.91 4.19 -5.36
CA GLY A 64 -4.42 5.48 -5.81
C GLY A 64 -5.92 5.47 -6.14
N ARG A 65 -6.70 4.56 -5.54
CA ARG A 65 -8.14 4.41 -5.74
C ARG A 65 -8.91 4.82 -4.50
N TYR A 66 -10.16 5.24 -4.66
CA TYR A 66 -10.97 5.73 -3.56
C TYR A 66 -11.78 4.62 -2.91
N LEU A 67 -12.06 4.73 -1.61
CA LEU A 67 -13.02 3.86 -0.95
C LEU A 67 -14.42 4.16 -1.49
N ALA A 68 -15.04 3.17 -2.14
CA ALA A 68 -16.33 3.33 -2.80
C ALA A 68 -17.36 2.31 -2.31
N ALA A 69 -18.61 2.76 -2.22
CA ALA A 69 -19.77 1.90 -2.15
C ALA A 69 -20.10 1.38 -3.56
N SER A 70 -20.27 0.07 -3.71
CA SER A 70 -20.81 -0.50 -4.95
C SER A 70 -22.27 -0.90 -4.76
N GLU A 71 -23.10 -0.76 -5.79
CA GLU A 71 -24.45 -1.34 -5.81
C GLU A 71 -24.44 -2.86 -5.97
N ASP A 72 -23.27 -3.46 -6.20
CA ASP A 72 -23.13 -4.91 -6.27
C ASP A 72 -23.51 -5.56 -4.93
N PRO A 73 -24.28 -6.66 -4.97
CA PRO A 73 -24.60 -7.41 -3.77
C PRO A 73 -23.32 -8.00 -3.16
N ALA A 74 -23.34 -8.13 -1.83
CA ALA A 74 -22.30 -8.80 -1.05
C ALA A 74 -22.83 -10.14 -0.50
N PRO A 75 -22.80 -11.24 -1.30
CA PRO A 75 -23.32 -12.53 -0.88
C PRO A 75 -22.66 -13.01 0.44
N PRO A 76 -23.39 -13.73 1.31
CA PRO A 76 -24.75 -14.26 1.13
C PRO A 76 -25.85 -13.31 1.65
N ASP A 77 -25.50 -12.11 2.10
CA ASP A 77 -26.46 -11.17 2.69
C ASP A 77 -26.97 -10.19 1.62
N ASP A 78 -28.15 -9.58 1.81
CA ASP A 78 -28.66 -8.47 0.97
C ASP A 78 -27.93 -7.14 1.25
N ARG A 79 -26.65 -7.22 1.56
CA ARG A 79 -25.77 -6.07 1.77
C ARG A 79 -25.12 -5.67 0.47
N ARG A 80 -24.50 -4.50 0.47
CA ARG A 80 -23.78 -3.96 -0.69
C ARG A 80 -22.28 -3.96 -0.44
N ARG A 81 -21.51 -4.18 -1.51
CA ARG A 81 -20.04 -4.28 -1.44
C ARG A 81 -19.40 -2.93 -1.19
N VAL A 82 -18.18 -3.00 -0.67
CA VAL A 82 -17.25 -1.88 -0.61
C VAL A 82 -16.04 -2.24 -1.45
N VAL A 83 -15.67 -1.35 -2.35
CA VAL A 83 -14.66 -1.56 -3.39
C VAL A 83 -13.72 -0.36 -3.46
N GLN A 84 -12.71 -0.50 -4.31
CA GLN A 84 -11.81 0.57 -4.72
C GLN A 84 -12.37 1.20 -6.01
N GLY A 85 -12.95 2.39 -5.90
CA GLY A 85 -13.53 3.16 -7.00
C GLY A 85 -12.58 4.22 -7.57
N VAL A 86 -13.04 4.88 -8.63
CA VAL A 86 -12.36 6.02 -9.24
C VAL A 86 -13.16 7.28 -8.94
N TYR A 87 -12.48 8.41 -8.81
CA TYR A 87 -13.10 9.72 -8.67
C TYR A 87 -12.78 10.54 -9.91
N ASP A 88 -13.63 10.40 -10.93
CA ASP A 88 -13.42 11.04 -12.23
C ASP A 88 -14.18 12.37 -12.36
N ASP A 89 -15.24 12.56 -11.57
CA ASP A 89 -16.05 13.78 -11.56
C ASP A 89 -16.63 14.10 -10.18
N LEU A 90 -17.19 15.31 -10.05
CA LEU A 90 -17.87 15.76 -8.84
C LEU A 90 -19.24 15.07 -8.60
N GLU A 91 -19.72 14.27 -9.56
CA GLU A 91 -20.99 13.55 -9.48
C GLU A 91 -20.86 12.13 -8.94
N ALA A 92 -19.63 11.60 -8.89
CA ALA A 92 -19.25 10.29 -8.35
C ALA A 92 -19.66 10.14 -6.87
N ASN A 93 -20.91 9.73 -6.67
CA ASN A 93 -21.55 9.57 -5.38
C ASN A 93 -20.98 8.40 -4.58
N ASP A 94 -20.52 7.37 -5.27
CA ASP A 94 -20.05 6.08 -4.72
C ASP A 94 -18.88 6.25 -3.73
N VAL A 95 -18.03 7.25 -3.93
CA VAL A 95 -16.86 7.52 -3.08
C VAL A 95 -17.12 8.52 -1.96
N MET A 96 -18.34 9.05 -1.84
CA MET A 96 -18.65 10.16 -0.94
C MET A 96 -19.13 9.68 0.43
N TRP A 97 -18.39 10.07 1.48
CA TRP A 97 -18.68 9.70 2.86
C TRP A 97 -18.82 10.93 3.77
N THR A 98 -19.63 10.81 4.81
CA THR A 98 -19.67 11.73 5.94
C THR A 98 -19.22 10.99 7.19
N ALA A 99 -18.27 11.58 7.94
CA ALA A 99 -17.90 11.09 9.26
C ALA A 99 -18.89 11.62 10.30
N VAL A 100 -19.64 10.71 10.92
CA VAL A 100 -20.61 11.00 12.00
C VAL A 100 -20.05 10.44 13.31
N GLU A 101 -20.19 11.18 14.40
CA GLU A 101 -19.80 10.67 15.72
C GLU A 101 -20.65 9.45 16.11
N ALA A 102 -20.02 8.45 16.73
CA ALA A 102 -20.72 7.24 17.16
C ALA A 102 -21.71 7.50 18.32
N GLY A 103 -21.49 8.56 19.09
CA GLY A 103 -22.35 8.93 20.22
C GLY A 103 -22.16 8.06 21.46
N ASP A 104 -21.09 7.27 21.53
CA ASP A 104 -20.77 6.39 22.66
C ASP A 104 -19.79 7.03 23.68
N GLY A 105 -19.57 8.34 23.58
CA GLY A 105 -18.67 9.12 24.44
C GLY A 105 -17.19 9.06 24.02
N ASP A 106 -16.84 8.27 23.01
CA ASP A 106 -15.48 8.17 22.48
C ASP A 106 -15.34 9.01 21.20
N HIS A 107 -14.76 10.20 21.33
CA HIS A 107 -14.62 11.16 20.22
C HIS A 107 -13.70 10.68 19.09
N HIS A 108 -12.99 9.55 19.26
CA HIS A 108 -12.15 8.96 18.21
C HIS A 108 -12.87 7.90 17.39
N VAL A 109 -14.11 7.59 17.72
CA VAL A 109 -14.91 6.55 17.07
C VAL A 109 -15.99 7.19 16.22
N VAL A 110 -15.97 6.83 14.94
CA VAL A 110 -16.87 7.38 13.93
C VAL A 110 -17.68 6.30 13.24
N LEU A 111 -18.80 6.73 12.70
CA LEU A 111 -19.58 6.05 11.69
C LEU A 111 -19.29 6.73 10.35
N LEU A 112 -18.93 5.96 9.32
CA LEU A 112 -18.79 6.49 7.96
C LEU A 112 -20.11 6.27 7.20
N ARG A 113 -20.84 7.35 6.96
CA ARG A 113 -22.12 7.36 6.26
C ARG A 113 -21.90 7.69 4.79
N HIS A 114 -22.22 6.78 3.89
CA HIS A 114 -22.27 7.03 2.46
C HIS A 114 -23.43 7.98 2.11
N VAL A 115 -23.36 8.70 0.99
CA VAL A 115 -24.44 9.62 0.54
C VAL A 115 -25.79 8.93 0.34
N SER A 116 -25.81 7.62 0.09
CA SER A 116 -27.05 6.82 0.07
C SER A 116 -27.71 6.62 1.45
N GLY A 117 -27.10 7.12 2.52
CA GLY A 117 -27.56 6.96 3.91
C GLY A 117 -27.11 5.67 4.59
N ARG A 118 -26.46 4.75 3.87
CA ARG A 118 -25.91 3.50 4.41
C ARG A 118 -24.55 3.73 5.09
N PHE A 119 -24.18 2.84 6.01
CA PHE A 119 -22.99 2.97 6.84
C PHE A 119 -21.95 1.89 6.56
N LEU A 120 -20.68 2.28 6.53
CA LEU A 120 -19.55 1.35 6.42
C LEU A 120 -19.53 0.38 7.60
N ARG A 121 -19.42 -0.91 7.31
CA ARG A 121 -19.57 -1.99 8.28
C ARG A 121 -18.54 -3.09 8.09
N ALA A 122 -17.90 -3.49 9.18
CA ALA A 122 -17.17 -4.76 9.28
C ALA A 122 -18.16 -5.94 9.31
N ASN A 123 -18.07 -6.88 8.37
CA ASN A 123 -19.05 -7.98 8.33
C ASN A 123 -18.79 -9.00 9.48
N GLY A 124 -19.88 -9.41 10.14
CA GLY A 124 -19.93 -10.37 11.23
C GLY A 124 -19.69 -11.83 10.80
N ARG A 125 -20.19 -12.23 9.63
CA ARG A 125 -20.16 -13.63 9.17
C ARG A 125 -18.85 -13.99 8.48
N ARG A 126 -18.25 -13.06 7.75
CA ARG A 126 -16.92 -13.21 7.15
C ARG A 126 -15.96 -12.25 7.84
N LYS A 127 -15.00 -12.79 8.61
CA LYS A 127 -14.08 -12.05 9.50
C LYS A 127 -13.18 -11.01 8.78
N THR A 128 -13.20 -10.98 7.46
CA THR A 128 -12.39 -10.09 6.62
C THR A 128 -13.22 -9.20 5.70
N CYS A 129 -14.53 -9.42 5.54
CA CYS A 129 -15.32 -8.65 4.58
C CYS A 129 -15.76 -7.30 5.13
N VAL A 130 -15.89 -6.34 4.23
CA VAL A 130 -16.42 -4.99 4.50
C VAL A 130 -17.59 -4.74 3.57
N THR A 131 -18.65 -4.16 4.10
CA THR A 131 -19.92 -3.91 3.41
C THR A 131 -20.48 -2.55 3.82
N ILE A 132 -21.51 -2.08 3.14
CA ILE A 132 -22.40 -1.03 3.67
C ILE A 132 -23.74 -1.62 4.11
N ASP A 133 -24.33 -1.05 5.16
CA ASP A 133 -25.60 -1.54 5.74
C ASP A 133 -26.47 -0.37 6.25
N HIS A 134 -27.77 -0.60 6.41
CA HIS A 134 -28.70 0.39 6.96
C HIS A 134 -28.49 0.58 8.47
N ARG A 135 -28.76 1.78 8.98
CA ARG A 135 -28.58 2.12 10.41
C ARG A 135 -29.58 1.43 11.32
N ASP A 136 -30.67 0.89 10.77
CA ASP A 136 -31.81 0.35 11.52
C ASP A 136 -31.42 -0.78 12.49
N ASN A 137 -30.21 -1.31 12.37
CA ASN A 137 -29.55 -2.13 13.38
C ASN A 137 -28.18 -1.53 13.78
N PRO A 138 -28.15 -0.51 14.66
CA PRO A 138 -26.91 0.13 15.07
C PRO A 138 -26.04 -0.91 15.78
N SER A 139 -24.86 -1.17 15.22
CA SER A 139 -23.99 -2.25 15.65
C SER A 139 -22.57 -1.74 15.79
N THR A 140 -21.84 -2.27 16.78
CA THR A 140 -20.40 -2.01 16.95
C THR A 140 -19.55 -2.42 15.76
N MET A 141 -20.12 -3.16 14.81
CA MET A 141 -19.55 -3.47 13.50
C MET A 141 -19.43 -2.25 12.58
N MET A 142 -20.18 -1.16 12.82
CA MET A 142 -20.10 0.10 12.07
C MET A 142 -19.14 1.11 12.71
N HIS A 143 -18.60 0.81 13.90
CA HIS A 143 -17.69 1.70 14.62
C HIS A 143 -16.25 1.56 14.11
N TRP A 144 -15.68 2.69 13.70
CA TRP A 144 -14.32 2.81 13.21
C TRP A 144 -13.53 3.77 14.08
N GLU A 145 -12.42 3.28 14.63
CA GLU A 145 -11.40 4.10 15.27
C GLU A 145 -10.53 4.72 14.16
N VAL A 146 -10.39 6.05 14.18
CA VAL A 146 -9.57 6.77 13.19
C VAL A 146 -8.17 7.01 13.75
N GLU A 147 -7.18 6.34 13.17
CA GLU A 147 -5.77 6.54 13.52
C GLU A 147 -5.09 7.46 12.51
N THR A 148 -4.81 8.70 12.90
CA THR A 148 -4.07 9.65 12.05
C THR A 148 -2.59 9.27 11.99
N LEU A 149 -2.06 9.14 10.77
CA LEU A 149 -0.64 8.96 10.54
C LEU A 149 0.04 10.32 10.61
N LYS A 150 0.82 10.55 11.66
CA LYS A 150 1.73 11.68 11.70
C LYS A 150 2.90 11.36 10.77
N LEU A 151 2.97 12.05 9.63
CA LEU A 151 4.20 12.09 8.84
C LEU A 151 5.24 12.80 9.71
N ARG A 152 6.14 12.01 10.32
CA ARG A 152 7.27 12.55 11.04
C ARG A 152 8.23 13.09 9.99
N LEU A 153 8.17 14.39 9.74
CA LEU A 153 9.18 15.12 8.98
C LEU A 153 10.39 15.36 9.90
N GLU A 154 10.91 14.30 10.52
CA GLU A 154 12.24 14.38 11.10
C GLU A 154 13.19 14.38 9.91
N LYS A 155 13.78 15.55 9.62
CA LYS A 155 14.97 15.65 8.79
C LYS A 155 15.90 14.54 9.27
N PRO A 156 16.36 13.62 8.41
CA PRO A 156 17.35 12.65 8.83
C PRO A 156 18.50 13.45 9.44
N ASP A 157 18.82 13.21 10.71
CA ASP A 157 20.10 13.65 11.23
C ASP A 157 21.11 13.07 10.25
N ILE A 158 21.78 13.96 9.53
CA ILE A 158 22.83 13.59 8.60
C ILE A 158 23.82 12.83 9.46
N LEU A 159 23.83 11.50 9.33
CA LEU A 159 24.83 10.68 9.99
C LEU A 159 26.19 11.28 9.60
N PRO A 160 27.11 11.49 10.56
CA PRO A 160 28.42 12.01 10.22
C PRO A 160 29.02 11.16 9.10
N PRO A 161 29.73 11.78 8.13
CA PRO A 161 30.26 11.06 6.99
C PRO A 161 31.08 9.86 7.50
N VAL A 162 30.74 8.66 7.02
CA VAL A 162 31.48 7.44 7.33
C VAL A 162 32.95 7.69 6.94
N PRO A 163 33.93 7.45 7.83
CA PRO A 163 35.33 7.64 7.48
C PRO A 163 35.66 6.77 6.27
N ARG A 164 36.17 7.41 5.21
CA ARG A 164 36.67 6.69 4.03
C ARG A 164 37.80 5.78 4.49
N VAL A 165 37.57 4.47 4.49
CA VAL A 165 38.67 3.51 4.50
C VAL A 165 39.40 3.71 3.18
N SER A 166 40.63 4.23 3.25
CA SER A 166 41.52 4.28 2.09
C SER A 166 41.89 2.85 1.73
N SER A 167 41.23 2.29 0.73
CA SER A 167 41.69 1.06 0.09
C SER A 167 43.01 1.37 -0.63
N HIS A 168 44.12 0.97 -0.02
CA HIS A 168 45.35 0.75 -0.77
C HIS A 168 45.08 -0.42 -1.71
N PHE A 169 44.91 -0.14 -3.00
CA PHE A 169 45.02 -1.16 -4.03
C PHE A 169 46.49 -1.61 -4.05
N ALA A 170 46.76 -2.76 -3.44
CA ALA A 170 47.96 -3.50 -3.76
C ALA A 170 47.78 -4.05 -5.17
N SER A 171 48.62 -3.61 -6.09
CA SER A 171 48.74 -4.17 -7.43
C SER A 171 49.21 -5.63 -7.31
N VAL A 172 48.29 -6.57 -7.50
CA VAL A 172 48.64 -7.98 -7.71
C VAL A 172 48.99 -8.13 -9.18
N THR A 173 50.26 -8.43 -9.44
CA THR A 173 50.80 -8.71 -10.76
C THR A 173 50.38 -10.09 -11.24
N ASP A 174 50.03 -10.11 -12.52
CA ASP A 174 49.83 -11.22 -13.43
C ASP A 174 50.67 -12.48 -13.13
N ALA A 175 49.99 -13.54 -12.69
CA ALA A 175 50.33 -14.94 -12.92
C ALA A 175 49.15 -15.80 -12.45
N ASP A 176 48.91 -16.90 -13.15
CA ASP A 176 47.88 -17.92 -12.90
C ASP A 176 46.47 -17.58 -13.40
N HIS A 177 46.38 -17.44 -14.74
CA HIS A 177 45.25 -18.02 -15.46
C HIS A 177 45.08 -19.47 -15.03
N HIS A 178 43.97 -19.82 -14.37
CA HIS A 178 43.11 -21.00 -14.58
C HIS A 178 42.11 -21.12 -13.42
N LEU A 179 40.83 -21.37 -13.77
CA LEU A 179 39.67 -21.68 -12.92
C LEU A 179 38.86 -20.50 -12.32
N TYR A 180 38.02 -19.88 -13.16
CA TYR A 180 36.78 -19.23 -12.72
C TYR A 180 35.58 -19.79 -13.48
N SER A 181 34.90 -20.78 -12.90
CA SER A 181 33.50 -21.08 -13.18
C SER A 181 32.85 -21.61 -11.90
N SER A 182 32.44 -20.68 -11.04
CA SER A 182 31.49 -20.88 -9.94
C SER A 182 31.29 -19.53 -9.24
N ILE A 183 30.56 -18.61 -9.85
CA ILE A 183 29.96 -17.49 -9.10
C ILE A 183 28.58 -17.97 -8.67
N GLY A 184 28.55 -18.69 -7.55
CA GLY A 184 27.35 -18.79 -6.74
C GLY A 184 27.08 -17.41 -6.17
N ILE A 185 26.03 -16.75 -6.64
CA ILE A 185 25.53 -15.52 -6.03
C ILE A 185 24.99 -15.91 -4.65
N VAL A 186 25.81 -15.71 -3.63
CA VAL A 186 25.41 -15.77 -2.23
C VAL A 186 24.46 -14.61 -1.98
N PHE A 187 23.15 -14.90 -1.90
CA PHE A 187 22.18 -13.98 -1.32
C PHE A 187 22.46 -13.87 0.18
N THR A 188 23.37 -12.98 0.58
CA THR A 188 23.32 -12.45 1.95
C THR A 188 22.11 -11.53 2.00
N ALA A 189 21.03 -12.05 2.60
CA ALA A 189 19.82 -11.30 2.92
C ALA A 189 20.18 -10.13 3.85
N MET A 190 20.53 -9.00 3.25
CA MET A 190 20.69 -7.74 3.96
C MET A 190 19.28 -7.22 4.23
N ARG A 191 18.83 -7.38 5.49
CA ARG A 191 17.59 -6.76 5.98
C ARG A 191 17.73 -5.25 5.85
N PHE A 192 17.24 -4.67 4.76
CA PHE A 192 17.10 -3.23 4.63
C PHE A 192 15.76 -2.80 5.20
N TYR A 193 15.83 -2.08 6.32
CA TYR A 193 14.72 -1.40 6.95
C TYR A 193 14.08 -0.40 5.97
N SER A 194 12.80 -0.61 5.69
CA SER A 194 11.80 0.40 5.30
C SER A 194 12.32 1.65 4.59
N TRP A 195 12.51 1.69 3.27
CA TRP A 195 12.58 2.96 2.51
C TRP A 195 12.55 2.84 0.97
N PHE A 196 12.03 1.75 0.38
CA PHE A 196 11.94 1.61 -1.08
C PHE A 196 10.51 1.32 -1.55
N ASP A 197 9.97 2.21 -2.38
CA ASP A 197 8.90 1.93 -3.33
C ASP A 197 9.55 1.86 -4.72
N ALA A 198 9.83 0.65 -5.21
CA ALA A 198 10.26 0.44 -6.59
C ALA A 198 9.10 -0.23 -7.36
N PHE A 199 8.61 0.43 -8.41
CA PHE A 199 7.79 -0.24 -9.40
C PHE A 199 8.70 -1.11 -10.27
N LEU A 200 8.39 -2.40 -10.39
CA LEU A 200 9.12 -3.34 -11.22
C LEU A 200 8.41 -3.43 -12.59
N ALA A 201 8.93 -2.76 -13.61
CA ALA A 201 8.66 -3.15 -15.00
C ALA A 201 9.88 -3.96 -15.46
N VAL A 202 9.74 -5.29 -15.48
CA VAL A 202 10.78 -6.18 -16.03
C VAL A 202 10.50 -6.30 -17.52
N SER A 203 11.42 -5.78 -18.34
CA SER A 203 11.51 -6.13 -19.76
C SER A 203 12.71 -7.07 -19.93
N ILE A 204 12.64 -7.92 -20.96
CA ILE A 204 13.81 -8.67 -21.43
C ILE A 204 14.90 -7.64 -21.74
N GLY A 205 15.99 -7.64 -20.98
CA GLY A 205 17.15 -6.74 -21.14
C GLY A 205 17.42 -5.73 -20.01
N GLY A 206 16.51 -5.49 -19.07
CA GLY A 206 16.79 -4.57 -17.96
C GLY A 206 15.61 -4.16 -17.09
N ALA A 207 15.91 -3.44 -16.00
CA ALA A 207 14.93 -2.91 -15.05
C ALA A 207 15.00 -1.38 -14.98
N LEU A 208 13.85 -0.72 -15.14
CA LEU A 208 13.72 0.73 -14.95
C LEU A 208 13.17 1.01 -13.55
N LEU A 209 13.94 1.75 -12.75
CA LEU A 209 13.57 2.15 -11.39
C LEU A 209 13.16 3.62 -11.38
N ARG A 210 12.01 3.92 -10.77
CA ARG A 210 11.55 5.29 -10.52
C ARG A 210 11.69 5.62 -9.04
N PHE A 211 12.39 6.71 -8.73
CA PHE A 211 12.60 7.17 -7.36
C PHE A 211 11.54 8.20 -6.94
N ARG A 212 11.27 8.32 -5.62
CA ARG A 212 10.30 9.28 -5.05
C ARG A 212 10.63 10.75 -5.36
N ASN A 213 11.87 11.08 -5.71
CA ASN A 213 12.30 12.42 -6.11
C ASN A 213 12.12 12.69 -7.63
N GLY A 214 11.52 11.76 -8.38
CA GLY A 214 11.32 11.90 -9.82
C GLY A 214 12.52 11.50 -10.68
N LEU A 215 13.61 11.01 -10.08
CA LEU A 215 14.74 10.46 -10.82
C LEU A 215 14.38 9.07 -11.39
N PHE A 216 15.04 8.71 -12.49
CA PHE A 216 14.96 7.38 -13.09
C PHE A 216 16.36 6.77 -13.15
N ALA A 217 16.48 5.47 -12.85
CA ALA A 217 17.70 4.69 -13.13
C ALA A 217 17.35 3.48 -13.98
N TYR A 218 18.19 3.19 -14.96
CA TYR A 218 18.10 1.99 -15.77
C TYR A 218 19.22 1.03 -15.34
N LEU A 219 18.85 -0.18 -14.94
CA LEU A 219 19.78 -1.28 -14.74
C LEU A 219 19.75 -2.18 -15.98
N GLU A 220 20.85 -2.20 -16.71
CA GLU A 220 21.08 -3.15 -17.78
C GLU A 220 21.45 -4.50 -17.16
N LEU A 221 20.62 -5.51 -17.40
CA LEU A 221 20.95 -6.87 -16.99
C LEU A 221 21.85 -7.44 -18.07
N GLN A 222 23.16 -7.51 -17.80
CA GLN A 222 24.08 -8.25 -18.66
C GLN A 222 23.70 -9.73 -18.59
N TYR A 223 23.02 -10.22 -19.63
CA TYR A 223 22.92 -11.65 -19.86
C TYR A 223 24.30 -12.13 -20.31
N PRO A 224 24.80 -13.26 -19.77
CA PRO A 224 25.97 -13.89 -20.36
C PRO A 224 25.66 -14.20 -21.82
N ASP A 225 26.63 -13.92 -22.69
CA ASP A 225 26.56 -14.11 -24.12
C ASP A 225 26.03 -15.52 -24.45
N VAL A 226 24.92 -15.61 -25.16
CA VAL A 226 24.24 -16.90 -25.45
C VAL A 226 24.94 -17.65 -26.60
N ASP A 227 26.02 -17.08 -27.15
CA ASP A 227 26.82 -17.66 -28.22
C ASP A 227 28.16 -18.25 -27.74
N ALA A 228 28.31 -18.56 -26.45
CA ALA A 228 29.42 -19.42 -26.03
C ALA A 228 29.25 -20.82 -26.66
N PRO A 229 30.17 -21.29 -27.53
CA PRO A 229 30.05 -22.62 -28.10
C PRO A 229 30.06 -23.66 -26.99
N TYR A 230 29.13 -24.61 -27.05
CA TYR A 230 29.12 -25.80 -26.19
C TYR A 230 30.52 -26.43 -26.21
N PRO A 231 31.13 -26.75 -25.05
CA PRO A 231 32.36 -27.53 -25.05
C PRO A 231 32.06 -28.88 -25.69
N ASP A 232 32.85 -29.23 -26.69
CA ASP A 232 32.77 -30.47 -27.45
C ASP A 232 32.88 -31.65 -26.49
N VAL A 233 31.83 -32.47 -26.42
CA VAL A 233 31.70 -33.58 -25.47
C VAL A 233 32.26 -34.84 -26.12
N ASP A 234 33.49 -34.79 -26.64
CA ASP A 234 34.19 -35.97 -27.18
C ASP A 234 35.71 -35.76 -27.16
N ALA A 235 36.35 -36.07 -26.02
CA ALA A 235 37.77 -36.42 -25.97
C ALA A 235 37.96 -37.59 -24.99
N PRO A 236 38.62 -38.70 -25.40
CA PRO A 236 38.90 -39.82 -24.52
C PRO A 236 40.02 -39.47 -23.52
N PHE A 237 39.92 -40.10 -22.35
CA PHE A 237 40.78 -40.00 -21.17
C PHE A 237 42.30 -40.03 -21.44
#